data_AF-M2P3F0-F1
#
_entry.id   AF-M2P3F0-F1
#
_cell.length_a   1.000
_cell.length_b   1.000
_cell.length_c   1.000
_cell.angle_alpha   90.00
_cell.angle_beta   90.00
_cell.angle_gamma   90.00
#
_symmetry.space_group_name_H-M   'P 1'
#
loop_
_entity.id
_entity.type
_entity.pdbx_description
1 polymer ?
#
loop_
_entity_poly.entity_id
_entity_poly.type
_entity_poly.pdbx_seq_one_letter_code
_entity_poly.pdbx_strand_id
1 'polypeptide(L)'
;MGDFSPAHLAVEMCDLPLLRELLDGGGDINEEHGGLTLLHHAIDVEIDSHTQTGEPLHVDVTAYLLARGADPKRPSNGGCGVTAEHMAFVDGHWLATALFERWDIRRENS
;
A
#
# COMPACT_ATOMS: atom_id res chain seq x y z
N MET A 1 -1.28 -0.79 20.60
CA MET A 1 -1.30 -1.17 19.17
C MET A 1 -2.34 -2.25 19.04
N GLY A 2 -3.35 -2.04 18.18
CA GLY A 2 -4.27 -3.13 17.83
C GLY A 2 -3.48 -4.26 17.18
N ASP A 3 -3.95 -5.49 17.34
CA ASP A 3 -3.28 -6.66 16.78
C ASP A 3 -3.43 -6.60 15.25
N PHE A 4 -2.41 -6.07 14.55
CA PHE A 4 -2.40 -6.06 13.09
C PHE A 4 -2.60 -7.49 12.59
N SER A 5 -3.33 -7.64 11.48
CA SER A 5 -3.35 -8.93 10.81
C SER A 5 -1.95 -9.32 10.33
N PRO A 6 -1.66 -10.61 10.06
CA PRO A 6 -0.34 -11.02 9.59
C PRO A 6 0.13 -10.27 8.34
N ALA A 7 -0.79 -9.98 7.40
CA ALA A 7 -0.46 -9.24 6.19
C ALA A 7 -0.18 -7.76 6.49
N HIS A 8 -0.97 -7.12 7.36
CA HIS A 8 -0.69 -5.75 7.80
C HIS A 8 0.61 -5.65 8.60
N LEU A 9 0.94 -6.64 9.42
CA LEU A 9 2.21 -6.70 10.14
C LEU A 9 3.40 -6.85 9.18
N ALA A 10 3.27 -7.65 8.12
CA ALA A 10 4.31 -7.76 7.11
C ALA A 10 4.52 -6.43 6.35
N VAL A 11 3.45 -5.67 6.10
CA VAL A 11 3.53 -4.30 5.54
C VAL A 11 4.19 -3.33 6.52
N GLU A 12 3.76 -3.30 7.78
CA GLU A 12 4.35 -2.48 8.86
C GLU A 12 5.87 -2.66 8.97
N MET A 13 6.32 -3.92 8.86
CA MET A 13 7.73 -4.27 8.97
C MET A 13 8.50 -4.16 7.65
N CYS A 14 7.85 -3.75 6.56
CA CYS A 14 8.39 -3.80 5.19
C CYS A 14 8.97 -5.18 4.80
N ASP A 15 8.41 -6.27 5.35
CA ASP A 15 8.87 -7.65 5.13
C ASP A 15 8.23 -8.24 3.86
N LEU A 16 8.81 -7.90 2.70
CA LEU A 16 8.39 -8.41 1.40
C LEU A 16 8.38 -9.94 1.28
N PRO A 17 9.40 -10.68 1.78
CA PRO A 17 9.36 -12.15 1.80
C PRO A 17 8.13 -12.72 2.54
N LEU A 18 7.85 -12.22 3.74
CA LEU A 18 6.69 -12.67 4.52
C LEU A 18 5.38 -12.28 3.83
N LEU A 19 5.27 -11.03 3.37
CA LEU A 19 4.08 -10.56 2.66
C LEU A 19 3.83 -11.39 1.39
N ARG A 20 4.91 -11.82 0.70
CA ARG A 20 4.81 -12.74 -0.43
C ARG A 20 4.26 -14.09 -0.03
N GLU A 21 4.82 -14.71 1.00
CA GLU A 21 4.34 -16.01 1.47
C GLU A 21 2.85 -15.97 1.83
N LEU A 22 2.43 -14.93 2.56
CA LEU A 22 1.04 -14.76 2.99
C LEU A 22 0.08 -14.62 1.80
N LEU A 23 0.44 -13.81 0.81
CA LEU A 23 -0.39 -13.60 -0.37
C LEU A 23 -0.32 -14.79 -1.35
N ASP A 24 0.77 -15.53 -1.41
CA ASP A 24 0.86 -16.80 -2.17
C ASP A 24 0.03 -17.90 -1.51
N GLY A 25 -0.11 -17.84 -0.18
CA GLY A 25 -1.01 -18.68 0.61
C GLY A 25 -2.51 -18.37 0.44
N GLY A 26 -2.87 -17.41 -0.42
CA GLY A 26 -4.26 -17.02 -0.69
C GLY A 26 -4.78 -15.89 0.19
N GLY A 27 -3.89 -15.13 0.86
CA GLY A 27 -4.26 -13.90 1.54
C GLY A 27 -4.95 -12.89 0.59
N ASP A 28 -5.89 -12.10 1.14
CA ASP A 28 -6.60 -11.10 0.35
C ASP A 28 -5.67 -9.90 0.07
N ILE A 29 -5.39 -9.64 -1.21
CA ILE A 29 -4.56 -8.51 -1.64
C ILE A 29 -5.15 -7.15 -1.24
N ASN A 30 -6.46 -7.09 -1.02
CA ASN A 30 -7.17 -5.90 -0.56
C ASN A 30 -7.69 -6.05 0.86
N GLU A 31 -7.08 -6.94 1.66
CA GLU A 31 -7.42 -7.10 3.07
C GLU A 31 -7.41 -5.73 3.76
N GLU A 32 -8.39 -5.52 4.62
CA GLU A 32 -8.57 -4.26 5.34
C GLU A 32 -8.45 -4.48 6.85
N HIS A 33 -7.60 -3.69 7.48
CA HIS A 33 -7.42 -3.66 8.93
C HIS A 33 -7.41 -2.22 9.42
N GLY A 34 -8.24 -1.90 10.42
CA GLY A 34 -8.28 -0.55 10.99
C GLY A 34 -8.66 0.56 10.00
N GLY A 35 -9.36 0.22 8.92
CA GLY A 35 -9.74 1.20 7.89
C GLY A 35 -8.67 1.45 6.82
N LEU A 36 -7.61 0.66 6.79
CA LEU A 36 -6.57 0.69 5.76
C LEU A 36 -6.62 -0.62 5.00
N THR A 37 -6.56 -0.58 3.66
CA THR A 37 -6.15 -1.77 2.90
C THR A 37 -4.64 -1.97 3.04
N LEU A 38 -4.12 -3.14 2.63
CA LEU A 38 -2.66 -3.34 2.54
C LEU A 38 -1.96 -2.21 1.75
N LEU A 39 -2.58 -1.75 0.66
CA LEU A 39 -2.02 -0.68 -0.16
C LEU A 39 -2.05 0.68 0.54
N HIS A 40 -3.11 1.00 1.31
CA HIS A 40 -3.12 2.22 2.13
C HIS A 40 -2.02 2.17 3.21
N HIS A 41 -1.88 1.02 3.87
CA HIS A 41 -0.89 0.85 4.92
C HIS A 41 0.55 0.96 4.41
N ALA A 42 0.81 0.48 3.19
CA ALA A 42 2.12 0.64 2.56
C ALA A 42 2.47 2.13 2.34
N ILE A 43 1.51 2.94 1.87
CA ILE A 43 1.71 4.39 1.69
C ILE A 43 2.03 5.09 3.00
N ASP A 44 1.26 4.78 4.05
CA ASP A 44 1.43 5.33 5.39
C ASP A 44 2.83 5.01 5.95
N VAL A 45 3.21 3.73 5.95
CA VAL A 45 4.50 3.25 6.47
C VAL A 45 5.70 3.80 5.69
N GLU A 46 5.61 3.87 4.36
CA GLU A 46 6.71 4.36 3.51
C GLU A 46 6.95 5.87 3.70
N ILE A 47 5.88 6.68 3.82
CA ILE A 47 5.99 8.12 4.15
C ILE A 47 6.49 8.33 5.57
N ASP A 48 5.93 7.62 6.54
CA ASP A 48 6.30 7.77 7.95
C ASP A 48 7.77 7.40 8.15
N SER A 49 8.21 6.29 7.57
CA SER A 49 9.62 5.87 7.61
C SER A 49 10.53 6.93 6.98
N HIS A 50 10.18 7.45 5.81
CA HIS A 50 10.94 8.53 5.16
C HIS A 50 11.02 9.78 6.04
N THR A 51 9.89 10.21 6.60
CA THR A 51 9.78 11.45 7.39
C THR A 51 10.53 11.33 8.73
N GLN A 52 10.45 10.18 9.39
CA GLN A 52 11.04 9.96 10.70
C GLN A 52 12.55 9.73 10.63
N THR A 53 13.03 9.05 9.59
CA THR A 53 14.45 8.66 9.46
C THR A 53 15.26 9.62 8.59
N GLY A 54 14.62 10.29 7.62
CA GLY A 54 15.29 11.06 6.59
C GLY A 54 15.95 10.22 5.49
N GLU A 55 15.81 8.89 5.54
CA GLU A 55 16.27 7.99 4.48
C GLU A 55 15.47 8.21 3.18
N PRO A 56 16.01 7.86 2.00
CA PRO A 56 15.29 8.03 0.75
C PRO A 56 13.92 7.34 0.75
N LEU A 57 12.89 8.06 0.29
CA LEU A 57 11.56 7.49 0.08
C LEU A 57 11.66 6.31 -0.89
N HIS A 58 11.01 5.20 -0.56
CA HIS A 58 10.92 4.00 -1.38
C HIS A 58 9.46 3.60 -1.58
N VAL A 59 9.22 2.66 -2.50
CA VAL A 59 7.89 2.17 -2.88
C VAL A 59 7.89 0.66 -3.11
N ASP A 60 8.79 -0.07 -2.45
CA ASP A 60 8.99 -1.49 -2.72
C ASP A 60 7.74 -2.31 -2.36
N VAL A 61 7.08 -2.00 -1.24
CA VAL A 61 5.85 -2.68 -0.82
C VAL A 61 4.68 -2.23 -1.69
N THR A 62 4.55 -0.92 -1.92
CA THR A 62 3.54 -0.34 -2.80
C THR A 62 3.60 -0.94 -4.22
N ALA A 63 4.79 -1.01 -4.82
CA ALA A 63 5.00 -1.57 -6.15
C ALA A 63 4.67 -3.06 -6.20
N TYR A 64 5.04 -3.82 -5.16
CA TYR A 64 4.73 -5.24 -5.07
C TYR A 64 3.22 -5.50 -4.99
N LEU A 65 2.50 -4.76 -4.15
CA LEU A 65 1.04 -4.88 -4.02
C LEU A 65 0.33 -4.52 -5.33
N LEU A 66 0.73 -3.44 -5.99
CA LEU A 66 0.21 -3.08 -7.33
C LEU A 66 0.44 -4.17 -8.37
N ALA A 67 1.64 -4.76 -8.39
CA ALA A 67 1.99 -5.84 -9.32
C ALA A 67 1.14 -7.09 -9.08
N ARG A 68 0.64 -7.29 -7.87
CA ARG A 68 -0.29 -8.36 -7.49
C ARG A 68 -1.77 -8.03 -7.67
N GLY A 69 -2.09 -6.83 -8.16
CA GLY A 69 -3.45 -6.44 -8.48
C GLY A 69 -4.20 -5.73 -7.36
N ALA A 70 -3.50 -5.19 -6.35
CA ALA A 70 -4.09 -4.21 -5.45
C ALA A 70 -4.62 -3.02 -6.27
N ASP A 71 -5.81 -2.55 -5.94
CA ASP A 71 -6.47 -1.44 -6.65
C ASP A 71 -6.24 -0.12 -5.90
N PRO A 72 -5.42 0.81 -6.44
CA PRO A 72 -5.18 2.11 -5.80
C PRO A 72 -6.42 3.01 -5.77
N LYS A 73 -7.45 2.71 -6.58
CA LYS A 73 -8.71 3.46 -6.67
C LYS A 73 -9.83 2.87 -5.84
N ARG A 74 -9.59 1.73 -5.18
CA ARG A 74 -10.53 1.17 -4.22
C ARG A 74 -10.55 2.03 -2.94
N PRO A 75 -11.72 2.56 -2.53
CA PRO A 75 -11.83 3.23 -1.24
C PRO A 75 -11.72 2.21 -0.09
N SER A 76 -11.12 2.63 1.04
CA SER A 76 -11.21 1.85 2.27
C SER A 76 -12.59 1.98 2.92
N ASN A 77 -13.13 0.92 3.52
CA ASN A 77 -14.51 0.93 4.04
C ASN A 77 -14.61 1.33 5.52
N GLY A 78 -13.58 1.04 6.31
CA GLY A 78 -13.50 1.26 7.75
C GLY A 78 -12.70 2.49 8.15
N GLY A 79 -12.10 3.19 7.18
CA GLY A 79 -11.34 4.43 7.39
C GLY A 79 -12.13 5.67 6.96
N CYS A 80 -11.43 6.66 6.39
CA CYS A 80 -12.04 7.89 5.88
C CYS A 80 -12.80 7.72 4.55
N GLY A 81 -12.89 6.52 3.99
CA GLY A 81 -13.53 6.30 2.69
C GLY A 81 -12.69 6.76 1.50
N VAL A 82 -11.41 7.07 1.72
CA VAL A 82 -10.50 7.55 0.69
C VAL A 82 -9.80 6.40 -0.02
N THR A 83 -9.22 6.68 -1.18
CA THR A 83 -8.43 5.73 -1.96
C THR A 83 -6.95 5.84 -1.59
N ALA A 84 -6.16 4.80 -1.86
CA ALA A 84 -4.72 4.85 -1.64
C ALA A 84 -4.03 5.88 -2.55
N GLU A 85 -4.57 6.07 -3.76
CA GLU A 85 -4.16 7.15 -4.66
C GLU A 85 -4.38 8.54 -4.04
N HIS A 86 -5.54 8.78 -3.43
CA HIS A 86 -5.83 10.06 -2.78
C HIS A 86 -4.90 10.31 -1.59
N MET A 87 -4.68 9.29 -0.75
CA MET A 87 -3.76 9.35 0.40
C MET A 87 -2.34 9.68 -0.05
N ALA A 88 -1.80 8.94 -1.03
CA ALA A 88 -0.46 9.19 -1.56
C ALA A 88 -0.28 10.62 -2.11
N PHE A 89 -1.30 11.16 -2.77
CA PHE A 89 -1.27 12.53 -3.25
C PHE A 89 -1.29 13.56 -2.12
N VAL A 90 -2.20 13.42 -1.15
CA VAL A 90 -2.36 14.37 -0.03
C VAL A 90 -1.15 14.37 0.90
N ASP A 91 -0.61 13.20 1.18
CA ASP A 91 0.51 13.03 2.10
C ASP A 91 1.88 13.26 1.42
N GLY A 92 1.87 13.54 0.11
CA GLY A 92 3.08 13.91 -0.64
C GLY A 92 3.98 12.74 -1.00
N HIS A 93 3.45 11.50 -1.07
CA HIS A 93 4.17 10.30 -1.51
C HIS A 93 4.43 10.30 -3.02
N TRP A 94 5.27 11.21 -3.50
CA TRP A 94 5.47 11.47 -4.92
C TRP A 94 5.86 10.22 -5.76
N LEU A 95 6.60 9.26 -5.20
CA LEU A 95 6.90 7.99 -5.88
C LEU A 95 5.66 7.12 -6.12
N ALA A 96 4.79 7.00 -5.12
CA ALA A 96 3.57 6.22 -5.21
C ALA A 96 2.57 6.89 -6.17
N THR A 97 2.42 8.21 -6.09
CA THR A 97 1.62 8.99 -7.05
C THR A 97 2.05 8.71 -8.49
N ALA A 98 3.36 8.78 -8.78
CA ALA A 98 3.89 8.48 -10.12
C ALA A 98 3.65 7.02 -10.54
N LEU A 99 3.73 6.06 -9.59
CA LEU A 99 3.41 4.66 -9.86
C LEU A 99 1.94 4.45 -10.22
N PHE A 100 1.01 5.11 -9.51
CA PHE A 100 -0.43 5.01 -9.75
C PHE A 100 -0.82 5.62 -11.09
N GLU A 101 -0.30 6.81 -11.42
CA GLU A 101 -0.47 7.42 -12.75
C GLU A 101 -0.03 6.47 -13.87
N ARG A 102 1.11 5.78 -13.68
CA ARG A 102 1.62 4.81 -14.66
C ARG A 102 0.82 3.51 -14.70
N TRP A 103 0.24 3.10 -13.59
CA TRP A 103 -0.64 1.94 -13.49
C TRP A 103 -1.95 2.17 -14.26
N ASP A 104 -2.54 3.35 -14.14
CA ASP A 104 -3.77 3.73 -14.85
C ASP A 104 -3.62 3.65 -16.37
N ILE A 105 -2.56 4.27 -16.90
CA ILE A 105 -2.28 4.26 -18.34
C ILE A 105 -2.19 2.83 -18.89
N ARG A 106 -1.66 1.87 -18.11
CA ARG A 106 -1.57 0.47 -18.56
C ARG A 106 -2.93 -0.19 -18.65
N ARG A 107 -3.88 0.16 -17.78
CA ARG A 107 -5.23 -0.41 -17.76
C ARG A 107 -6.13 0.16 -18.83
N GLU A 108 -5.97 1.42 -19.21
CA GLU A 108 -6.72 2.02 -20.30
C GLU A 108 -6.33 1.46 -21.69
N ASN A 109 -5.12 0.89 -21.80
CA ASN A 109 -4.57 0.34 -23.03
C ASN A 109 -4.57 -1.21 -23.11
N SER A 110 -5.19 -1.89 -22.14
CA SER A 110 -5.30 -3.37 -22.08
C SER A 110 -6.71 -3.83 -22.44
#